data_AF-A0A1C0YJ19-F1
#
_entry.id   AF-A0A1C0YJ19-F1
#
_cell.length_a   1.000
_cell.length_b   1.000
_cell.length_c   1.000
_cell.angle_alpha   90.00
_cell.angle_beta   90.00
_cell.angle_gamma   90.00
#
_symmetry.space_group_name_H-M   'P 1'
#
loop_
_entity.id
_entity.type
_entity.pdbx_description
1 polymer ?
#
loop_
_entity_poly.entity_id
_entity_poly.type
_entity_poly.pdbx_seq_one_letter_code
_entity_poly.pdbx_strand_id
1 'polypeptide(L)' 'MHEVLMALLIIVSLAIIVVVLLQSGKSTGLSGAISGGAEQLFGKQKARGMDLILHRVTIVLGVCFFVLTIAITKI' A
#
# COMPACT_ATOMS: atom_id res chain seq x y z
N MET A 1 10.39 -6.75 27.63
CA MET A 1 10.47 -7.14 26.21
C MET A 1 9.12 -7.07 25.51
N HIS A 2 8.01 -7.47 26.14
CA HIS A 2 6.65 -7.41 25.55
C HIS A 2 6.15 -5.99 25.23
N GLU A 3 6.34 -5.03 26.14
CA GLU A 3 5.93 -3.63 25.96
C GLU A 3 6.51 -2.98 24.70
N VAL A 4 7.77 -3.28 24.38
CA VAL A 4 8.47 -2.71 23.22
C VAL A 4 7.90 -3.26 21.91
N LEU A 5 7.64 -4.56 21.84
CA LEU A 5 7.02 -5.18 20.66
C LEU A 5 5.58 -4.67 20.48
N MET A 6 4.81 -4.55 21.56
CA MET A 6 3.43 -4.06 21.52
C MET A 6 3.37 -2.60 21.05
N ALA A 7 4.24 -1.73 21.56
CA ALA A 7 4.37 -0.35 21.09
C ALA A 7 4.76 -0.28 19.60
N LEU A 8 5.71 -1.11 19.17
CA LEU A 8 6.13 -1.19 17.76
C LEU A 8 4.97 -1.62 16.85
N LEU A 9 4.18 -2.62 17.25
CA LEU A 9 3.05 -3.11 16.48
C LEU A 9 1.95 -2.06 16.33
N ILE A 10 1.64 -1.30 17.39
CA ILE A 10 0.68 -0.20 17.33
C ILE A 10 1.14 0.87 16.32
N ILE A 11 2.42 1.24 16.36
CA ILE A 11 3.01 2.23 15.44
C ILE A 11 2.95 1.73 13.99
N VAL A 12 3.34 0.49 13.73
CA VAL A 12 3.31 -0.11 12.39
C VAL A 12 1.88 -0.23 11.87
N SER A 13 0.92 -0.56 12.73
CA SER A 13 -0.50 -0.62 12.37
C SER A 13 -1.03 0.74 11.92
N LEU A 14 -0.76 1.80 12.70
CA LEU A 14 -1.12 3.17 12.33
C LEU A 14 -0.47 3.62 11.02
N ALA A 15 0.82 3.30 10.82
CA ALA A 15 1.54 3.63 9.60
C ALA A 15 0.93 2.95 8.37
N ILE A 16 0.52 1.66 8.48
CA ILE A 16 -0.19 0.96 7.40
C ILE A 16 -1.50 1.62 7.06
N ILE A 17 -2.30 2.00 8.06
CA ILE A 17 -3.61 2.62 7.83
C ILE A 17 -3.44 3.92 7.03
N VAL A 18 -2.51 4.79 7.47
CA VAL A 18 -2.22 6.05 6.77
C VAL A 18 -1.75 5.79 5.35
N VAL A 19 -0.82 4.85 5.14
CA VAL A 19 -0.30 4.54 3.81
C VAL A 19 -1.38 3.96 2.89
N VAL A 20 -2.28 3.10 3.40
CA VAL A 20 -3.40 2.53 2.64
C VAL A 20 -4.41 3.59 2.25
N LEU A 21 -4.72 4.54 3.13
CA LEU A 21 -5.63 5.65 2.79
C LEU A 21 -5.06 6.58 1.71
N LEU A 22 -3.73 6.68 1.62
CA LEU A 22 -3.05 7.43 0.57
C LEU A 22 -2.92 6.63 -0.74
N GLN A 23 -3.25 5.33 -0.77
CA GLN A 23 -3.28 4.58 -2.02
C GLN A 23 -4.45 5.05 -2.88
N SER A 24 -4.18 5.46 -4.11
CA SER A 24 -5.23 5.87 -5.04
C SER A 24 -6.21 4.70 -5.26
N GLY A 25 -7.49 4.93 -4.97
CA GLY A 25 -8.54 3.93 -5.22
C GLY A 25 -8.56 3.55 -6.71
N LYS A 26 -8.31 2.27 -7.02
CA LYS A 26 -8.26 1.75 -8.40
C LYS A 26 -9.64 1.82 -9.08
N SER A 27 -10.07 3.01 -9.49
CA SER A 27 -11.25 3.24 -10.35
C SER A 27 -10.87 3.88 -11.70
N THR A 28 -9.58 3.87 -12.06
CA THR A 28 -9.11 4.44 -13.33
C THR A 28 -9.17 3.46 -14.51
N GLY A 29 -9.34 2.16 -14.24
CA GLY A 29 -9.29 1.10 -15.26
C GLY A 29 -10.52 1.02 -16.16
N LEU A 30 -11.72 1.27 -15.62
CA LEU A 30 -12.97 1.11 -16.37
C LEU A 30 -13.25 2.31 -17.29
N SER A 31 -12.91 3.52 -16.85
CA SER A 31 -13.13 4.75 -17.65
C SER A 31 -12.09 4.92 -18.77
N GLY A 32 -10.85 4.41 -18.59
CA GLY A 32 -9.81 4.45 -19.63
C GLY A 32 -9.98 3.45 -20.78
N ALA A 33 -10.68 2.33 -20.54
CA ALA A 33 -10.97 1.34 -21.60
C ALA A 33 -12.04 1.81 -22.60
N ILE A 34 -12.88 2.77 -22.21
CA ILE A 34 -14.03 3.23 -23.01
C ILE A 34 -13.70 4.51 -23.80
N SER A 35 -12.72 5.34 -23.36
CA SER A 35 -12.52 6.69 -23.92
C SER A 35 -11.43 6.85 -24.99
N GLY A 36 -10.64 5.82 -25.33
CA GLY A 36 -9.65 5.92 -26.42
C GLY A 36 -8.30 5.27 -26.12
N GLY A 37 -8.04 4.14 -26.78
CA GLY A 37 -6.82 3.34 -26.60
C GLY A 37 -5.50 4.04 -26.97
N ALA A 38 -5.53 5.16 -27.69
CA ALA A 38 -4.31 5.92 -28.05
C ALA A 38 -3.80 6.82 -26.91
N GLU A 39 -4.70 7.46 -26.16
CA GLU A 39 -4.34 8.41 -25.10
C GLU A 39 -3.84 7.71 -23.83
N GLN A 40 -4.27 6.46 -23.62
CA GLN A 40 -3.81 5.61 -22.52
C GLN A 40 -2.37 5.11 -22.72
N LEU A 41 -1.90 4.95 -23.97
CA LEU A 41 -0.56 4.48 -24.29
C LEU A 41 0.51 5.57 -24.15
N PHE A 42 0.18 6.84 -24.39
CA PHE A 42 1.16 7.95 -24.36
C PHE A 42 1.02 8.90 -23.16
N GLY A 43 -0.17 9.04 -22.54
CA GLY A 43 -0.41 10.01 -21.47
C GLY A 43 -0.28 9.50 -20.03
N LYS A 44 -0.42 8.17 -19.78
CA LYS A 44 -0.60 7.63 -18.42
C LYS A 44 0.60 6.94 -17.78
N GLN A 45 1.74 6.79 -18.47
CA GLN A 45 2.92 6.13 -17.88
C GLN A 45 3.45 6.88 -16.63
N LYS A 46 3.32 8.22 -16.60
CA LYS A 46 3.84 9.07 -15.52
C LYS A 46 3.03 8.98 -14.22
N ALA A 47 1.69 8.95 -14.32
CA ALA A 47 0.81 8.84 -13.14
C ALA A 47 0.90 7.47 -12.45
N ARG A 48 1.19 6.42 -13.23
CA ARG A 48 1.30 5.04 -12.71
C ARG A 48 2.53 4.84 -11.81
N GLY A 49 3.56 5.68 -11.93
CA GLY A 49 4.82 5.53 -11.20
C GLY A 49 4.68 5.75 -9.69
N MET A 50 4.00 6.82 -9.28
CA MET A 50 3.83 7.16 -7.87
C MET A 50 2.92 6.16 -7.16
N ASP A 51 1.82 5.78 -7.81
CA ASP A 51 0.93 4.70 -7.37
C ASP A 51 1.63 3.35 -7.27
N LEU A 52 2.54 3.02 -8.20
CA LEU A 52 3.32 1.77 -8.13
C LEU A 52 4.22 1.73 -6.89
N ILE A 53 4.83 2.86 -6.54
CA ILE A 53 5.71 2.98 -5.38
C ILE A 53 4.89 2.85 -4.09
N LEU A 54 3.81 3.61 -3.96
CA LEU A 54 2.87 3.50 -2.84
C LEU A 54 2.37 2.06 -2.69
N HIS A 55 2.01 1.39 -3.79
CA HIS A 55 1.56 0.00 -3.76
C HIS A 55 2.65 -0.97 -3.27
N ARG A 56 3.89 -0.84 -3.76
CA ARG A 56 5.02 -1.67 -3.31
C ARG A 56 5.35 -1.44 -1.84
N VAL A 57 5.34 -0.19 -1.38
CA VAL A 57 5.59 0.17 0.01
C VAL A 57 4.54 -0.46 0.93
N THR A 58 3.26 -0.41 0.55
CA THR A 58 2.19 -1.03 1.34
C THR A 58 2.30 -2.55 1.39
N ILE A 59 2.72 -3.20 0.29
CA ILE A 59 2.96 -4.65 0.30
C ILE A 59 4.06 -4.99 1.31
N VAL A 60 5.19 -4.27 1.27
CA VAL A 60 6.31 -4.49 2.22
C VAL A 60 5.87 -4.23 3.66
N LEU A 61 5.18 -3.12 3.92
CA LEU A 61 4.64 -2.81 5.25
C LEU A 61 3.68 -3.89 5.74
N GLY A 62 2.75 -4.34 4.89
CA GLY A 62 1.79 -5.39 5.19
C GLY A 62 2.44 -6.72 5.58
N VAL A 63 3.47 -7.14 4.83
CA VAL A 63 4.26 -8.33 5.18
C VAL A 63 4.96 -8.15 6.52
N CYS A 64 5.61 -6.99 6.75
CA CYS A 64 6.25 -6.70 8.03
C CYS A 64 5.26 -6.72 9.20
N PHE A 65 4.08 -6.12 9.05
CA PHE A 65 3.03 -6.14 10.08
C PHE A 65 2.57 -7.56 10.41
N PHE A 66 2.39 -8.40 9.39
CA PHE A 66 1.96 -9.79 9.57
C PHE A 66 3.01 -10.60 10.34
N VAL A 67 4.30 -10.44 9.97
CA VAL A 67 5.42 -11.09 10.67
C VAL A 67 5.53 -10.62 12.12
N LEU A 68 5.44 -9.31 12.37
CA LEU A 68 5.48 -8.74 13.73
C LEU A 68 4.30 -9.23 14.59
N THR A 69 3.10 -9.33 14.00
CA THR A 69 1.90 -9.84 14.69
C THR A 69 2.08 -11.29 15.11
N ILE A 70 2.58 -12.15 14.21
CA ILE A 70 2.85 -13.55 14.53
C ILE A 70 3.95 -13.69 15.59
N ALA A 71 5.03 -12.90 15.48
CA ALA A 71 6.12 -12.91 16.46
C ALA A 71 5.64 -12.52 17.86
N ILE A 72 4.76 -11.52 17.98
CA ILE A 72 4.11 -11.15 19.26
C ILE A 72 3.24 -12.28 19.79
N THR A 73 2.46 -12.94 18.93
CA THR A 73 1.56 -14.04 19.35
C THR A 73 2.32 -15.28 19.86
N LYS A 74 3.56 -15.48 19.40
CA LYS A 74 4.39 -16.64 19.76
C LYS A 74 5.26 -16.42 21.01
N ILE A 75 5.27 -15.21 21.54
CA ILE A 75 5.96 -14.79 22.77
C ILE A 75 4.96 -14.80 23.92
#